data_AF-A0A2A8S7W1-F1
#
_entry.id   AF-A0A2A8S7W1-F1
#
_cell.length_a   1.000
_cell.length_b   1.000
_cell.length_c   1.000
_cell.angle_alpha   90.00
_cell.angle_beta   90.00
_cell.angle_gamma   90.00
#
_symmetry.space_group_name_H-M   'P 1'
#
loop_
_entity.id
_entity.type
_entity.pdbx_description
1 polymer ?
#
loop_
_entity_poly.entity_id
_entity_poly.type
_entity_poly.pdbx_seq_one_letter_code
_entity_poly.pdbx_strand_id
1 'polypeptide(L)'
;MDFEINFLSFYVVQVDGQGEQADKRYKHFQTLDAQEYEDSSLKDFLDGELLKISKRKVDRHPKSEQVPTKIGCFIVEVGHELDSNPNYNLFNRIRFAETKETFKDVNEPLVYTYIDTSAVRGGVFLVAQAKLRKYFDDPFVFVMKCDFEPKVASISDEATLIRNVEMAITTKNMKSIQ
;
A
#
# COMPACT_ATOMS: atom_id res chain seq x y z
N MET A 1 -11.41 14.08 -5.40
CA MET A 1 -9.97 14.19 -5.69
C MET A 1 -9.72 13.25 -6.84
N ASP A 2 -8.93 13.73 -7.79
CA ASP A 2 -8.76 13.17 -9.12
C ASP A 2 -7.30 12.73 -9.19
N PHE A 3 -7.03 11.54 -8.63
CA PHE A 3 -5.69 10.97 -8.60
C PHE A 3 -5.47 10.22 -9.90
N GLU A 4 -4.39 10.54 -10.59
CA GLU A 4 -3.86 9.68 -11.63
C GLU A 4 -2.93 8.66 -10.97
N ILE A 5 -3.15 7.38 -11.24
CA ILE A 5 -2.22 6.33 -10.81
C ILE A 5 -1.14 6.19 -11.89
N ASN A 6 0.11 6.45 -11.52
CA ASN A 6 1.24 6.22 -12.40
C ASN A 6 1.64 4.74 -12.38
N PHE A 7 1.75 4.18 -11.17
CA PHE A 7 2.11 2.78 -10.94
C PHE A 7 1.39 2.21 -9.71
N LEU A 8 1.07 0.92 -9.75
CA LEU A 8 0.44 0.19 -8.65
C LEU A 8 0.98 -1.24 -8.56
N SER A 9 1.57 -1.61 -7.43
CA SER A 9 2.06 -2.97 -7.16
C SER A 9 1.16 -3.70 -6.17
N PHE A 10 0.89 -4.97 -6.48
CA PHE A 10 0.10 -5.89 -5.69
C PHE A 10 0.98 -7.01 -5.14
N TYR A 11 0.89 -7.22 -3.82
CA TYR A 11 1.53 -8.31 -3.14
C TYR A 11 0.50 -9.10 -2.35
N VAL A 12 0.56 -10.42 -2.46
CA VAL A 12 -0.25 -11.32 -1.63
C VAL A 12 0.60 -11.73 -0.44
N VAL A 13 0.13 -11.45 0.76
CA VAL A 13 0.78 -11.82 2.02
C VAL A 13 0.02 -12.97 2.65
N GLN A 14 0.73 -14.03 3.00
CA GLN A 14 0.21 -15.21 3.69
C GLN A 14 0.92 -15.33 5.04
N VAL A 15 0.14 -15.63 6.08
CA VAL A 15 0.63 -15.81 7.43
C VAL A 15 -0.03 -17.06 7.98
N ASP A 16 0.76 -18.12 8.14
CA ASP A 16 0.30 -19.41 8.65
C ASP A 16 0.84 -19.62 10.08
N GLY A 17 -0.05 -19.85 11.03
CA GLY A 17 0.28 -20.01 12.46
C GLY A 17 -0.02 -18.76 13.30
N GLN A 18 0.47 -18.75 14.55
CA GLN A 18 0.26 -17.66 15.50
C GLN A 18 1.57 -17.28 16.21
N GLY A 19 1.75 -15.99 16.48
CA GLY A 19 2.92 -15.46 17.21
C GLY A 19 4.16 -15.26 16.34
N GLU A 20 5.32 -15.08 16.97
CA GLU A 20 6.59 -14.79 16.29
C GLU A 20 7.11 -15.96 15.43
N GLN A 21 6.63 -17.18 15.67
CA GLN A 21 6.99 -18.38 14.90
C GLN A 21 6.05 -18.64 13.72
N ALA A 22 5.13 -17.72 13.41
CA ALA A 22 4.28 -17.86 12.24
C ALA A 22 5.13 -17.87 10.95
N ASP A 23 4.78 -18.75 10.02
CA ASP A 23 5.38 -18.78 8.68
C ASP A 23 4.76 -17.65 7.87
N LYS A 24 5.58 -16.64 7.57
CA LYS A 24 5.13 -15.44 6.88
C LYS A 24 5.78 -15.37 5.51
N ARG A 25 4.96 -15.31 4.47
CA ARG A 25 5.42 -15.31 3.08
C ARG A 25 4.68 -14.26 2.28
N TYR A 26 5.29 -13.84 1.18
CA TYR A 26 4.59 -13.05 0.18
C TYR A 26 4.93 -13.46 -1.23
N LYS A 27 4.06 -13.06 -2.14
CA LYS A 27 4.24 -13.19 -3.58
C LYS A 27 3.89 -11.87 -4.23
N HIS A 28 4.81 -11.32 -5.01
CA HIS A 28 4.48 -10.25 -5.96
C HIS A 28 3.52 -10.82 -7.00
N PHE A 29 2.34 -10.21 -7.12
CA PHE A 29 1.30 -10.67 -8.02
C PHE A 29 1.40 -9.96 -9.37
N GLN A 30 1.34 -8.64 -9.36
CA GLN A 30 1.49 -7.81 -10.56
C GLN A 30 1.88 -6.38 -10.20
N THR A 31 2.46 -5.68 -11.15
CA THR A 31 2.55 -4.22 -11.14
C THR A 31 1.80 -3.71 -12.36
N LEU A 32 0.98 -2.68 -12.19
CA LEU A 32 0.27 -1.98 -13.26
C LEU A 32 0.92 -0.62 -13.49
N ASP A 33 1.04 -0.20 -14.74
CA ASP A 33 1.24 1.20 -15.11
C ASP A 33 -0.10 1.96 -15.23
N ALA A 34 -0.04 3.22 -15.62
CA ALA A 34 -1.22 4.07 -15.74
C ALA A 34 -2.27 3.51 -16.72
N GLN A 35 -1.85 3.04 -17.89
CA GLN A 35 -2.79 2.54 -18.89
C GLN A 35 -3.42 1.22 -18.42
N GLU A 36 -2.60 0.30 -17.91
CA GLU A 36 -3.08 -0.97 -17.36
C GLU A 36 -4.00 -0.77 -16.15
N TYR A 37 -3.79 0.28 -15.35
CA TYR A 37 -4.69 0.65 -14.25
C TYR A 37 -6.03 1.16 -14.77
N GLU A 38 -6.02 2.08 -15.75
CA GLU A 38 -7.22 2.65 -16.35
C GLU A 38 -8.10 1.58 -17.00
N ASP A 39 -7.49 0.57 -17.62
CA ASP A 39 -8.19 -0.56 -18.23
C ASP A 39 -8.57 -1.67 -17.22
N SER A 40 -8.17 -1.54 -15.95
CA SER A 40 -8.42 -2.55 -14.93
C SER A 40 -9.82 -2.46 -14.34
N SER A 41 -10.42 -3.61 -14.05
CA SER A 41 -11.67 -3.73 -13.29
C SER A 41 -11.58 -3.22 -11.85
N LEU A 42 -10.35 -3.04 -11.32
CA LEU A 42 -10.09 -2.56 -9.97
C LEU A 42 -10.15 -1.03 -9.86
N LYS A 43 -10.13 -0.31 -10.98
CA LYS A 43 -10.09 1.15 -11.03
C LYS A 43 -11.19 1.81 -10.21
N ASP A 44 -12.45 1.50 -10.52
CA ASP A 44 -13.61 2.11 -9.87
C ASP A 44 -13.59 1.89 -8.35
N PHE A 45 -13.12 0.70 -7.95
CA PHE A 45 -12.98 0.33 -6.55
C PHE A 45 -11.86 1.14 -5.86
N LEU A 46 -10.65 1.17 -6.44
CA LEU A 46 -9.48 1.84 -5.84
C LEU A 46 -9.62 3.36 -5.84
N ASP A 47 -10.18 3.96 -6.90
CA ASP A 47 -10.50 5.39 -6.95
C ASP A 47 -11.45 5.78 -5.81
N GLY A 48 -12.47 4.93 -5.55
CA GLY A 48 -13.39 5.11 -4.43
C GLY A 48 -12.70 5.10 -3.07
N GLU A 49 -11.76 4.17 -2.85
CA GLU A 49 -11.02 4.07 -1.58
C GLU A 49 -9.98 5.18 -1.41
N LEU A 50 -9.22 5.53 -2.44
CA LEU A 50 -8.28 6.66 -2.42
C LEU A 50 -9.01 7.99 -2.16
N LEU A 51 -10.20 8.16 -2.73
CA LEU A 51 -11.06 9.31 -2.45
C LEU A 51 -11.49 9.35 -0.98
N LYS A 52 -11.83 8.21 -0.38
CA LYS A 52 -12.17 8.14 1.06
C LYS A 52 -10.96 8.43 1.92
N ILE A 53 -9.80 7.85 1.63
CA ILE A 53 -8.54 8.06 2.36
C ILE A 53 -8.17 9.53 2.36
N SER A 54 -8.16 10.16 1.19
CA SER A 54 -7.79 11.58 1.03
C SER A 54 -8.76 12.56 1.71
N LYS A 55 -9.99 12.13 2.02
CA LYS A 55 -10.98 12.92 2.78
C LYS A 55 -10.92 12.69 4.29
N ARG A 56 -10.13 11.72 4.78
CA ARG A 56 -10.01 11.47 6.23
C ARG A 56 -9.39 12.69 6.90
N LYS A 57 -10.07 13.23 7.92
CA LYS A 57 -9.53 14.32 8.71
C LYS A 57 -8.35 13.81 9.52
N VAL A 58 -7.23 14.51 9.41
CA VAL A 58 -6.04 14.24 10.22
C VAL A 58 -6.03 15.19 11.42
N ASP A 59 -5.75 14.63 12.59
CA ASP A 59 -5.49 15.46 13.78
C ASP A 59 -4.01 15.86 13.78
N ARG A 60 -3.74 17.17 13.74
CA ARG A 60 -2.38 17.71 13.81
C ARG A 60 -1.77 17.55 15.20
N HIS A 61 -2.61 17.56 16.24
CA HIS A 61 -2.19 17.45 17.64
C HIS A 61 -3.06 16.42 18.35
N PRO A 62 -2.91 15.13 17.99
CA PRO A 62 -3.74 14.08 18.54
C PRO A 62 -3.56 13.97 20.06
N LYS A 63 -4.68 13.89 20.78
CA LYS A 63 -4.69 13.77 22.26
C LYS A 63 -4.20 12.41 22.76
N SER A 64 -4.02 11.43 21.87
CA SER A 64 -3.49 10.12 22.18
C SER A 64 -2.68 9.57 21.01
N GLU A 65 -1.80 8.61 21.28
CA GLU A 65 -1.05 7.92 20.23
C GLU A 65 -1.93 6.97 19.41
N GLN A 66 -3.19 6.73 19.74
CA GLN A 66 -4.07 5.83 18.98
C GLN A 66 -5.15 6.60 18.24
N VAL A 67 -4.75 7.49 17.31
CA VAL A 67 -5.71 8.15 16.40
C VAL A 67 -5.78 7.45 15.04
N PRO A 68 -6.97 7.43 14.38
CA PRO A 68 -7.17 6.72 13.11
C PRO A 68 -6.36 7.25 11.92
N THR A 69 -5.91 8.50 11.97
CA THR A 69 -5.08 9.10 10.94
C THR A 69 -4.14 10.12 11.58
N LYS A 70 -2.84 9.85 11.47
CA LYS A 70 -1.74 10.69 11.97
C LYS A 70 -0.95 11.31 10.82
N ILE A 71 -0.26 12.41 11.12
CA ILE A 71 0.87 12.89 10.32
C ILE A 71 2.14 12.35 10.98
N GLY A 72 2.90 11.53 10.25
CA GLY A 72 4.25 11.14 10.64
C GLY A 72 5.29 12.12 10.09
N CYS A 73 6.48 12.12 10.69
CA CYS A 73 7.65 12.83 10.16
C CYS A 73 8.84 11.87 10.16
N PHE A 74 9.71 11.98 9.15
CA PHE A 74 11.01 11.33 9.20
C PHE A 74 11.90 12.12 10.16
N ILE A 75 12.56 11.40 11.06
CA ILE A 75 13.47 11.98 12.07
C ILE A 75 14.90 11.84 11.55
N VAL A 76 15.68 12.89 11.66
CA VAL A 76 17.12 12.90 11.36
C VAL A 76 17.91 13.27 12.60
N GLU A 77 19.15 12.80 12.67
CA GLU A 77 20.09 13.20 13.71
C GLU A 77 20.58 14.64 13.47
N VAL A 78 20.97 15.32 14.55
CA VAL A 78 21.50 16.69 14.45
C VAL A 78 22.80 16.68 13.62
N GLY A 79 22.85 17.53 12.59
CA GLY A 79 23.99 17.59 11.67
C GLY A 79 23.90 16.62 10.49
N HIS A 80 22.82 15.84 10.39
CA HIS A 80 22.54 14.96 9.26
C HIS A 80 21.33 15.46 8.47
N GLU A 81 21.45 15.44 7.15
CA GLU A 81 20.41 15.86 6.21
C GLU A 81 19.33 14.77 6.03
N LEU A 82 18.20 15.12 5.44
CA LEU A 82 17.06 14.20 5.24
C LEU A 82 17.40 13.00 4.36
N ASP A 83 18.34 13.17 3.44
CA ASP A 83 18.88 12.12 2.57
C ASP A 83 19.77 11.11 3.32
N SER A 84 20.08 11.33 4.60
CA SER A 84 20.72 10.31 5.44
C SER A 84 19.70 9.31 6.00
N ASN A 85 18.40 9.62 5.96
CA ASN A 85 17.37 8.75 6.52
C ASN A 85 16.99 7.65 5.51
N PRO A 86 17.24 6.35 5.81
CA PRO A 86 16.99 5.27 4.87
C PRO A 86 15.49 5.08 4.55
N ASN A 87 14.61 5.35 5.51
CA ASN A 87 13.17 5.25 5.30
C ASN A 87 12.70 6.37 4.37
N TYR A 88 13.13 7.61 4.60
CA TYR A 88 12.84 8.72 3.69
C TYR A 88 13.32 8.39 2.27
N ASN A 89 14.55 7.92 2.12
CA ASN A 89 15.12 7.56 0.83
C ASN A 89 14.38 6.42 0.12
N LEU A 90 13.85 5.45 0.86
CA LEU A 90 13.00 4.40 0.29
C LEU A 90 11.73 5.02 -0.32
N PHE A 91 10.97 5.80 0.46
CA PHE A 91 9.77 6.47 -0.03
C PHE A 91 10.07 7.44 -1.18
N ASN A 92 11.20 8.16 -1.11
CA ASN A 92 11.62 9.10 -2.15
C ASN A 92 11.93 8.39 -3.48
N ARG A 93 12.63 7.24 -3.43
CA ARG A 93 12.89 6.42 -4.63
C ARG A 93 11.61 5.86 -5.23
N ILE A 94 10.66 5.41 -4.40
CA ILE A 94 9.34 4.94 -4.87
C ILE A 94 8.54 6.09 -5.50
N ARG A 95 8.55 7.26 -4.86
CA ARG A 95 7.84 8.47 -5.30
C ARG A 95 8.31 8.93 -6.69
N PHE A 96 9.60 8.84 -6.97
CA PHE A 96 10.18 9.30 -8.23
C PHE A 96 10.61 8.18 -9.18
N ALA A 97 10.09 6.96 -8.98
CA ALA A 97 10.29 5.89 -9.95
C ALA A 97 9.61 6.27 -11.28
N GLU A 98 10.34 6.18 -12.39
CA GLU A 98 9.88 6.60 -13.72
C GLU A 98 9.39 5.45 -14.60
N THR A 99 9.78 4.21 -14.27
CA THR A 99 9.41 3.01 -15.02
C THR A 99 8.73 1.99 -14.13
N LYS A 100 7.90 1.15 -14.75
CA LYS A 100 7.18 0.06 -14.09
C LYS A 100 8.13 -0.92 -13.38
N GLU A 101 9.25 -1.24 -14.03
CA GLU A 101 10.28 -2.13 -13.51
C GLU A 101 11.00 -1.51 -12.31
N THR A 102 11.42 -0.25 -12.44
CA THR A 102 12.07 0.47 -11.34
C THR A 102 11.12 0.61 -10.15
N PHE A 103 9.86 0.97 -10.40
CA PHE A 103 8.85 1.08 -9.35
C PHE A 103 8.67 -0.25 -8.61
N LYS A 104 8.54 -1.36 -9.33
CA LYS A 104 8.43 -2.71 -8.76
C LYS A 104 9.60 -3.04 -7.84
N ASP A 105 10.83 -2.82 -8.32
CA ASP A 105 12.03 -3.23 -7.60
C ASP A 105 12.29 -2.36 -6.37
N VAL A 106 12.08 -1.03 -6.47
CA VAL A 106 12.33 -0.12 -5.34
C VAL A 106 11.25 -0.18 -4.26
N ASN A 107 10.05 -0.67 -4.56
CA ASN A 107 8.97 -0.76 -3.58
C ASN A 107 8.90 -2.10 -2.84
N GLU A 108 9.53 -3.16 -3.36
CA GLU A 108 9.58 -4.48 -2.73
C GLU A 108 10.10 -4.48 -1.27
N PRO A 109 11.09 -3.66 -0.87
CA PRO A 109 11.50 -3.56 0.53
C PRO A 109 10.34 -3.23 1.50
N LEU A 110 9.30 -2.50 1.06
CA LEU A 110 8.16 -2.19 1.92
C LEU A 110 7.36 -3.43 2.33
N VAL A 111 7.22 -4.41 1.43
CA VAL A 111 6.48 -5.65 1.77
C VAL A 111 7.29 -6.51 2.73
N TYR A 112 8.62 -6.58 2.57
CA TYR A 112 9.50 -7.23 3.54
C TYR A 112 9.36 -6.60 4.93
N THR A 113 9.45 -5.26 5.03
CA THR A 113 9.29 -4.55 6.30
C THR A 113 7.92 -4.79 6.92
N TYR A 114 6.84 -4.79 6.13
CA TYR A 114 5.50 -5.07 6.62
C TYR A 114 5.38 -6.48 7.21
N ILE A 115 5.96 -7.47 6.54
CA ILE A 115 5.89 -8.88 6.98
C ILE A 115 6.66 -9.12 8.27
N ASP A 116 7.80 -8.46 8.42
CA ASP A 116 8.62 -8.58 9.61
C ASP A 116 7.92 -8.03 10.87
N THR A 117 6.90 -7.18 10.70
CA THR A 117 6.13 -6.65 11.84
C THR A 117 5.43 -7.75 12.66
N SER A 118 5.32 -7.54 13.96
CA SER A 118 4.63 -8.45 14.89
C SER A 118 3.11 -8.50 14.68
N ALA A 119 2.54 -7.46 14.06
CA ALA A 119 1.10 -7.33 13.80
C ALA A 119 0.71 -7.63 12.34
N VAL A 120 1.59 -8.26 11.56
CA VAL A 120 1.31 -8.67 10.18
C VAL A 120 0.06 -9.54 10.11
N ARG A 121 -0.77 -9.30 9.11
CA ARG A 121 -1.93 -10.13 8.77
C ARG A 121 -1.87 -10.53 7.30
N GLY A 122 -2.36 -11.74 7.02
CA GLY A 122 -2.57 -12.21 5.66
C GLY A 122 -3.60 -11.35 4.92
N GLY A 123 -3.37 -11.16 3.62
CA GLY A 123 -4.18 -10.28 2.80
C GLY A 123 -3.44 -9.78 1.56
N VAL A 124 -3.90 -8.64 1.05
CA VAL A 124 -3.28 -7.94 -0.09
C VAL A 124 -2.57 -6.69 0.43
N PHE A 125 -1.31 -6.53 0.06
CA PHE A 125 -0.51 -5.33 0.30
C PHE A 125 -0.32 -4.58 -1.02
N LEU A 126 -0.58 -3.28 -1.00
CA LEU A 126 -0.65 -2.41 -2.17
C LEU A 126 0.28 -1.22 -1.99
N VAL A 127 1.06 -0.93 -3.03
CA VAL A 127 1.85 0.32 -3.11
C VAL A 127 1.45 1.04 -4.39
N ALA A 128 0.97 2.27 -4.27
CA ALA A 128 0.55 3.09 -5.40
C ALA A 128 1.37 4.39 -5.45
N GLN A 129 1.90 4.72 -6.63
CA GLN A 129 2.39 6.05 -6.95
C GLN A 129 1.26 6.81 -7.66
N ALA A 130 0.76 7.88 -7.04
CA ALA A 130 -0.41 8.58 -7.53
C ALA A 130 -0.20 10.10 -7.54
N LYS A 131 -0.54 10.76 -8.64
CA LYS A 131 -0.38 12.21 -8.82
C LYS A 131 -1.72 12.93 -8.77
N LEU A 132 -1.83 13.95 -7.91
CA LEU A 132 -2.98 14.84 -7.86
C LEU A 132 -2.73 16.05 -8.77
N ARG A 133 -2.88 15.86 -10.09
CA ARG A 133 -2.46 16.80 -11.14
C ARG A 133 -2.92 18.25 -10.96
N LYS A 134 -4.11 18.45 -10.39
CA LYS A 134 -4.71 19.79 -10.23
C LYS A 134 -4.05 20.64 -9.14
N TYR A 135 -3.34 20.03 -8.21
CA TYR A 135 -2.87 20.70 -7.00
C TYR A 135 -1.40 20.45 -6.67
N PHE A 136 -0.78 19.40 -7.21
CA PHE A 136 0.58 19.01 -6.90
C PHE A 136 1.35 18.58 -8.15
N ASP A 137 2.59 19.04 -8.25
CA ASP A 137 3.51 18.65 -9.32
C ASP A 137 4.13 17.28 -9.04
N ASP A 138 4.41 16.99 -7.78
CA ASP A 138 4.98 15.71 -7.37
C ASP A 138 3.89 14.66 -7.07
N PRO A 139 4.19 13.38 -7.29
CA PRO A 139 3.30 12.29 -6.89
C PRO A 139 3.32 12.04 -5.38
N PHE A 140 2.34 11.27 -4.91
CA PHE A 140 2.24 10.70 -3.57
C PHE A 140 2.48 9.20 -3.63
N VAL A 141 2.97 8.62 -2.52
CA VAL A 141 3.06 7.17 -2.35
C VAL A 141 2.00 6.74 -1.34
N PHE A 142 1.07 5.90 -1.78
CA PHE A 142 0.10 5.25 -0.93
C PHE A 142 0.57 3.84 -0.61
N VAL A 143 0.69 3.52 0.68
CA VAL A 143 0.95 2.16 1.16
C VAL A 143 -0.29 1.68 1.90
N MET A 144 -0.92 0.63 1.39
CA MET A 144 -2.21 0.17 1.86
C MET A 144 -2.19 -1.35 2.06
N LYS A 145 -2.98 -1.82 3.01
CA LYS A 145 -3.30 -3.25 3.12
C LYS A 145 -4.79 -3.47 3.03
N CYS A 146 -5.19 -4.66 2.59
CA CYS A 146 -6.52 -5.23 2.73
C CYS A 146 -6.43 -6.62 3.37
N ASP A 147 -7.17 -6.89 4.45
CA ASP A 147 -7.22 -8.23 5.04
C ASP A 147 -8.13 -9.12 4.18
N PHE A 148 -7.89 -10.43 4.13
CA PHE A 148 -8.86 -11.37 3.55
C PHE A 148 -10.12 -11.44 4.42
N GLU A 149 -11.30 -11.35 3.81
CA GLU A 149 -12.55 -11.61 4.51
C GLU A 149 -12.93 -13.10 4.45
N PRO A 150 -13.20 -13.76 5.59
CA PRO A 150 -13.50 -15.20 5.63
C PRO A 150 -14.83 -15.60 4.98
N LYS A 151 -15.68 -14.64 4.57
CA LYS A 151 -16.98 -14.91 3.92
C LYS A 151 -16.95 -14.83 2.39
N VAL A 152 -15.81 -14.52 1.79
CA VAL A 152 -15.67 -14.46 0.32
C VAL A 152 -14.84 -15.66 -0.14
N ALA A 153 -15.56 -16.75 -0.43
CA ALA A 153 -15.16 -17.92 -1.21
C ALA A 153 -14.02 -18.81 -0.67
N SER A 154 -14.38 -20.09 -0.49
CA SER A 154 -13.50 -21.24 -0.38
C SER A 154 -12.35 -21.22 -1.41
N ILE A 155 -11.13 -21.46 -0.93
CA ILE A 155 -9.93 -21.54 -1.77
C ILE A 155 -9.91 -22.90 -2.50
N SER A 156 -10.09 -22.85 -3.81
CA SER A 156 -9.56 -23.85 -4.73
C SER A 156 -9.01 -23.14 -5.96
N ASP A 157 -7.72 -23.37 -6.21
CA ASP A 157 -6.94 -23.03 -7.40
C ASP A 157 -6.36 -21.59 -7.54
N GLU A 158 -5.07 -21.53 -7.91
CA GLU A 158 -4.27 -20.30 -8.01
C GLU A 158 -4.72 -19.39 -9.17
N ALA A 159 -5.41 -19.94 -10.17
CA ALA A 159 -6.04 -19.18 -11.25
C ALA A 159 -7.30 -18.40 -10.80
N THR A 160 -7.93 -18.83 -9.70
CA THR A 160 -9.14 -18.21 -9.14
C THR A 160 -8.83 -17.00 -8.25
N LEU A 161 -7.55 -16.77 -7.93
CA LEU A 161 -7.11 -15.63 -7.12
C LEU A 161 -7.48 -14.29 -7.78
N ILE A 162 -7.53 -14.22 -9.11
CA ILE A 162 -7.95 -13.05 -9.89
C ILE A 162 -9.43 -12.69 -9.62
N ARG A 163 -10.32 -13.69 -9.70
CA ARG A 163 -11.74 -13.52 -9.34
C ARG A 163 -11.93 -13.25 -7.84
N ASN A 164 -11.03 -13.77 -7.01
CA ASN A 164 -11.07 -13.54 -5.57
C ASN A 164 -10.46 -12.20 -5.16
N VAL A 165 -9.53 -11.60 -5.89
CA VAL A 165 -9.07 -10.22 -5.62
C VAL A 165 -10.14 -9.22 -6.07
N GLU A 166 -10.85 -9.49 -7.17
CA GLU A 166 -12.06 -8.72 -7.53
C GLU A 166 -13.21 -8.87 -6.52
N MET A 167 -13.39 -10.05 -5.91
CA MET A 167 -14.47 -10.28 -4.93
C MET A 167 -14.10 -10.03 -3.45
N ALA A 168 -12.84 -10.20 -3.05
CA ALA A 168 -12.40 -10.22 -1.64
C ALA A 168 -11.80 -8.90 -1.15
N ILE A 169 -11.64 -7.89 -2.01
CA ILE A 169 -11.41 -6.53 -1.52
C ILE A 169 -12.75 -5.94 -1.08
N THR A 170 -13.21 -6.38 0.07
CA THR A 170 -14.37 -5.80 0.73
C THR A 170 -13.96 -4.54 1.51
N THR A 171 -14.81 -3.53 1.45
CA THR A 171 -14.55 -2.16 1.94
C THR A 171 -14.36 -2.03 3.45
N LYS A 172 -14.57 -3.09 4.25
CA LYS A 172 -14.60 -2.98 5.72
C LYS A 172 -13.22 -2.85 6.37
N ASN A 173 -12.13 -3.26 5.70
CA ASN A 173 -10.82 -3.40 6.35
C ASN A 173 -9.62 -2.80 5.60
N MET A 174 -9.83 -1.96 4.59
CA MET A 174 -8.69 -1.28 3.94
C MET A 174 -8.10 -0.21 4.89
N LYS A 175 -6.84 -0.43 5.27
CA LYS A 175 -6.09 0.46 6.17
C LYS A 175 -4.86 0.97 5.43
N SER A 176 -4.67 2.28 5.44
CA SER A 176 -3.36 2.87 5.14
C SER A 176 -2.42 2.44 6.25
N ILE A 177 -1.24 1.95 5.86
CA ILE A 177 -0.15 1.71 6.79
C ILE A 177 0.50 3.08 7.00
N GLN A 178 0.56 3.50 8.27
CA GLN A 178 1.15 4.76 8.73
C GLN A 178 2.48 4.49 9.41
#